data_AF-A0A8T6HE11-F1
#
_entry.id   AF-A0A8T6HE11-F1
#
_cell.length_a   1.000
_cell.length_b   1.000
_cell.length_c   1.000
_cell.angle_alpha   90.00
_cell.angle_beta   90.00
_cell.angle_gamma   90.00
#
_symmetry.space_group_name_H-M   'P 1'
#
loop_
_entity.id
_entity.type
_entity.pdbx_description
1 polymer ?
#
loop_
_entity_poly.entity_id
_entity_poly.type
_entity_poly.pdbx_seq_one_letter_code
_entity_poly.pdbx_strand_id
1 'polypeptide(L)'
;MCTLAHVFEAAGLATVTITSIRAVGERMRPPRVLHCEFPLGRPLGKTNDPEFQHDVLRRALSLLERESGPVLEEHPEEIVGEEEPLSCTVPPRFDPDLAPAVDEARGLRKAYDRAFARRGVSEVGNAIDADGVPDALDVLQNIVNGTPWKEAGIPGGHTTALANDIRAYYEEAALELTDAPNPGGHQTEDWFFERTEAGKLILAVRKALASQGAPQPVWFYMAPMHRS
;
A
#
# COMPACT_ATOMS: atom_id res chain seq x y z
N MET A 1 -2.00 -15.78 -8.16
CA MET A 1 -2.47 -15.50 -9.53
C MET A 1 -2.43 -16.75 -10.40
N CYS A 2 -1.26 -17.22 -10.90
CA CYS A 2 -1.20 -18.34 -11.85
C CYS A 2 -2.03 -19.60 -11.48
N THR A 3 -2.00 -20.05 -10.22
CA THR A 3 -2.80 -21.21 -9.76
C THR A 3 -4.31 -21.05 -9.99
N LEU A 4 -4.85 -19.83 -9.86
CA LEU A 4 -6.27 -19.58 -10.12
C LEU A 4 -6.57 -19.65 -11.62
N ALA A 5 -5.63 -19.25 -12.49
CA ALA A 5 -5.79 -19.38 -13.94
C ALA A 5 -5.98 -20.86 -14.34
N HIS A 6 -5.14 -21.77 -13.81
CA HIS A 6 -5.30 -23.21 -14.05
C HIS A 6 -6.65 -23.76 -13.55
N VAL A 7 -7.11 -23.33 -12.36
CA VAL A 7 -8.39 -23.77 -11.78
C VAL A 7 -9.59 -23.26 -12.60
N PHE A 8 -9.55 -22.00 -13.03
CA PHE A 8 -10.63 -21.40 -13.83
C PHE A 8 -10.70 -22.03 -15.23
N GLU A 9 -9.58 -22.30 -15.88
CA GLU A 9 -9.56 -22.93 -17.21
C GLU A 9 -10.01 -24.39 -17.16
N ALA A 10 -9.66 -25.12 -16.09
CA ALA A 10 -10.21 -26.45 -15.83
C ALA A 10 -11.74 -26.44 -15.58
N ALA A 11 -12.30 -25.30 -15.17
CA ALA A 11 -13.74 -25.07 -15.02
C ALA A 11 -14.39 -24.45 -16.28
N GLY A 12 -13.65 -24.30 -17.39
CA GLY A 12 -14.17 -23.73 -18.65
C GLY A 12 -14.21 -22.20 -18.70
N LEU A 13 -13.59 -21.50 -17.75
CA LEU A 13 -13.44 -20.05 -17.75
C LEU A 13 -12.08 -19.66 -18.33
N ALA A 14 -12.07 -19.04 -19.51
CA ALA A 14 -10.83 -18.61 -20.17
C ALA A 14 -10.14 -17.47 -19.39
N THR A 15 -8.82 -17.49 -19.35
CA THR A 15 -7.99 -16.56 -18.59
C THR A 15 -6.78 -16.06 -19.37
N VAL A 16 -6.30 -14.89 -19.01
CA VAL A 16 -4.94 -14.42 -19.31
C VAL A 16 -4.31 -13.90 -18.03
N THR A 17 -3.00 -14.13 -17.86
CA THR A 17 -2.20 -13.55 -16.78
C THR A 17 -1.35 -12.42 -17.35
N ILE A 18 -1.25 -11.28 -16.66
CA ILE A 18 -0.22 -10.27 -16.92
C ILE A 18 0.82 -10.38 -15.79
N THR A 19 2.11 -10.39 -16.12
CA THR A 19 3.20 -10.49 -15.13
C THR A 19 4.37 -9.56 -15.47
N SER A 20 4.93 -8.90 -14.46
CA SER A 20 6.18 -8.13 -14.55
C SER A 20 7.41 -8.94 -14.13
N ILE A 21 7.25 -10.24 -13.89
CA ILE A 21 8.34 -11.15 -13.52
C ILE A 21 8.31 -12.35 -14.47
N ARG A 22 9.15 -12.32 -15.51
CA ARG A 22 9.25 -13.38 -16.54
C ARG A 22 9.39 -14.77 -15.95
N ALA A 23 10.33 -14.94 -15.01
CA ALA A 23 10.61 -16.21 -14.34
C ALA A 23 9.40 -16.80 -13.59
N VAL A 24 8.44 -15.98 -13.17
CA VAL A 24 7.17 -16.48 -12.59
C VAL A 24 6.28 -17.05 -13.68
N GLY A 25 6.16 -16.41 -14.85
CA GLY A 25 5.42 -16.93 -16.00
C GLY A 25 6.01 -18.26 -16.50
N GLU A 26 7.32 -18.30 -16.72
CA GLU A 26 8.07 -19.48 -17.17
C GLU A 26 7.92 -20.66 -16.19
N ARG A 27 8.10 -20.42 -14.88
CA ARG A 27 8.03 -21.47 -13.85
C ARG A 27 6.60 -21.98 -13.64
N MET A 28 5.62 -21.08 -13.59
CA MET A 28 4.25 -21.43 -13.26
C MET A 28 3.45 -21.95 -14.46
N ARG A 29 3.87 -21.64 -15.70
CA ARG A 29 3.23 -22.09 -16.94
C ARG A 29 1.69 -21.91 -16.94
N PRO A 30 1.15 -20.70 -16.65
CA PRO A 30 -0.27 -20.42 -16.84
C PRO A 30 -0.66 -20.63 -18.32
N PRO A 31 -1.94 -20.90 -18.63
CA PRO A 31 -2.34 -21.23 -20.01
C PRO A 31 -1.99 -20.14 -21.03
N ARG A 32 -2.15 -18.86 -20.65
CA ARG A 32 -1.81 -17.68 -21.45
C ARG A 32 -1.22 -16.60 -20.53
N VAL A 33 -0.05 -16.07 -20.88
CA VAL A 33 0.57 -14.97 -20.14
C VAL A 33 1.20 -13.93 -21.07
N LEU A 34 0.90 -12.66 -20.79
CA LEU A 34 1.64 -11.52 -21.30
C LEU A 34 2.69 -11.11 -20.26
N HIS A 35 3.96 -11.15 -20.62
CA HIS A 35 5.04 -10.55 -19.85
C HIS A 35 5.16 -9.08 -20.21
N CYS A 36 5.17 -8.20 -19.22
CA CYS A 36 5.36 -6.77 -19.40
C CYS A 36 6.48 -6.28 -18.50
N GLU A 37 7.57 -5.78 -19.08
CA GLU A 37 8.72 -5.26 -18.34
C GLU A 37 8.42 -3.82 -17.85
N PHE A 38 7.46 -3.74 -16.93
CA PHE A 38 6.96 -2.52 -16.29
C PHE A 38 7.26 -2.56 -14.78
N PRO A 39 7.26 -1.40 -14.09
CA PRO A 39 7.52 -1.36 -12.66
C PRO A 39 6.47 -2.14 -11.86
N LEU A 40 6.86 -2.71 -10.73
CA LEU A 40 5.96 -3.43 -9.84
C LEU A 40 4.79 -2.53 -9.40
N GLY A 41 3.59 -3.10 -9.36
CA GLY A 41 2.35 -2.35 -9.10
C GLY A 41 1.74 -1.67 -10.33
N ARG A 42 2.44 -1.62 -11.48
CA ARG A 42 1.95 -0.99 -12.73
C ARG A 42 1.74 -2.02 -13.86
N PRO A 43 0.84 -3.01 -13.72
CA PRO A 43 0.65 -4.08 -14.72
C PRO A 43 0.15 -3.58 -16.09
N LEU A 44 -0.43 -2.38 -16.16
CA LEU A 44 -0.83 -1.70 -17.40
C LEU A 44 0.12 -0.56 -17.81
N GLY A 45 1.27 -0.43 -17.13
CA GLY A 45 2.35 0.48 -17.51
C GLY A 45 2.13 1.96 -17.17
N LYS A 46 1.91 2.80 -18.20
CA LYS A 46 1.94 4.27 -18.09
C LYS A 46 0.74 4.80 -17.28
N THR A 47 1.01 5.57 -16.23
CA THR A 47 -0.05 6.19 -15.39
C THR A 47 -0.78 7.26 -16.21
N ASN A 48 -2.11 7.32 -16.13
CA ASN A 48 -2.97 8.28 -16.85
C ASN A 48 -2.84 8.27 -18.40
N ASP A 49 -2.31 7.19 -18.98
CA ASP A 49 -2.23 6.99 -20.44
C ASP A 49 -3.23 5.90 -20.86
N PRO A 50 -4.48 6.26 -21.21
CA PRO A 50 -5.50 5.29 -21.57
C PRO A 50 -5.21 4.61 -22.91
N GLU A 51 -4.45 5.21 -23.82
CA GLU A 51 -4.15 4.59 -25.12
C GLU A 51 -3.18 3.41 -24.94
N PHE A 52 -2.13 3.63 -24.16
CA PHE A 52 -1.17 2.60 -23.78
C PHE A 52 -1.81 1.48 -22.94
N GLN A 53 -2.58 1.84 -21.92
CA GLN A 53 -3.25 0.85 -21.06
C GLN A 53 -4.21 -0.05 -21.86
N HIS A 54 -4.95 0.52 -22.83
CA HIS A 54 -5.77 -0.28 -23.73
C HIS A 54 -4.94 -1.14 -24.71
N ASP A 55 -3.73 -0.73 -25.10
CA ASP A 55 -2.87 -1.59 -25.94
C ASP A 55 -2.38 -2.83 -25.18
N VAL A 56 -1.93 -2.66 -23.93
CA VAL A 56 -1.59 -3.77 -23.03
C VAL A 56 -2.77 -4.73 -22.87
N LEU A 57 -3.99 -4.21 -22.65
CA LEU A 57 -5.20 -5.02 -22.54
C LEU A 57 -5.55 -5.75 -23.85
N ARG A 58 -5.46 -5.08 -25.01
CA ARG A 58 -5.70 -5.72 -26.32
C ARG A 58 -4.72 -6.86 -26.58
N ARG A 59 -3.44 -6.68 -26.27
CA ARG A 59 -2.39 -7.71 -26.40
C ARG A 59 -2.65 -8.89 -25.47
N ALA A 60 -3.00 -8.63 -24.20
CA ALA A 60 -3.32 -9.71 -23.27
C ALA A 60 -4.56 -10.50 -23.75
N LEU A 61 -5.60 -9.82 -24.21
CA LEU A 61 -6.82 -10.46 -24.69
C LEU A 61 -6.63 -11.20 -26.03
N SER A 62 -5.72 -10.76 -26.93
CA SER A 62 -5.44 -11.48 -28.18
C SER A 62 -4.78 -12.85 -27.96
N LEU A 63 -4.20 -13.10 -26.78
CA LEU A 63 -3.73 -14.44 -26.40
C LEU A 63 -4.88 -15.47 -26.29
N LEU A 64 -6.13 -15.03 -26.12
CA LEU A 64 -7.31 -15.90 -26.12
C LEU A 64 -7.52 -16.60 -27.48
N GLU A 65 -7.01 -16.03 -28.58
CA GLU A 65 -7.04 -16.61 -29.93
C GLU A 65 -6.06 -17.79 -30.09
N ARG A 66 -5.19 -18.05 -29.11
CA ARG A 66 -4.23 -19.15 -29.15
C ARG A 66 -4.91 -20.47 -28.83
N GLU A 67 -5.00 -21.35 -29.83
CA GLU A 67 -5.66 -22.67 -29.76
C GLU A 67 -4.96 -23.67 -28.83
N SER A 68 -3.67 -23.45 -28.53
CA SER A 68 -2.87 -24.32 -27.65
C SER A 68 -1.89 -23.50 -26.81
N GLY A 69 -1.54 -24.01 -25.62
CA GLY A 69 -0.61 -23.38 -24.70
C GLY A 69 0.14 -24.40 -23.82
N PRO A 70 0.94 -23.96 -22.84
CA PRO A 70 1.04 -22.59 -22.33
C PRO A 70 1.71 -21.63 -23.33
N VAL A 71 1.17 -20.41 -23.43
CA VAL A 71 1.73 -19.32 -24.24
C VAL A 71 2.31 -18.25 -23.33
N LEU A 72 3.53 -17.79 -23.63
CA LEU A 72 4.15 -16.59 -23.07
C LEU A 72 4.52 -15.67 -24.23
N GLU A 73 3.93 -14.48 -24.27
CA GLU A 73 4.30 -13.40 -25.20
C GLU A 73 4.81 -12.19 -24.41
N GLU A 74 5.64 -11.37 -25.04
CA GLU A 74 6.26 -10.19 -24.42
C GLU A 74 5.65 -8.91 -24.98
N HIS A 75 5.42 -7.94 -24.10
CA HIS A 75 5.07 -6.58 -24.51
C HIS A 75 6.29 -5.91 -25.18
N PRO A 76 6.15 -5.26 -26.35
CA PRO A 76 7.29 -4.74 -27.10
C PRO A 76 7.91 -3.46 -26.51
N GLU A 77 7.17 -2.72 -25.68
CA GLU A 77 7.73 -1.62 -24.88
C GLU A 77 8.08 -2.12 -23.48
N GLU A 78 9.28 -1.74 -23.03
CA GLU A 78 9.74 -1.74 -21.65
C GLU A 78 9.43 -0.38 -21.01
N ILE A 79 9.13 -0.35 -19.70
CA ILE A 79 8.99 0.88 -18.92
C ILE A 79 9.93 0.79 -17.72
N VAL A 80 11.06 1.48 -17.82
CA VAL A 80 11.93 1.74 -16.67
C VAL A 80 11.20 2.69 -15.72
N GLY A 81 11.16 2.34 -14.43
CA GLY A 81 10.65 3.23 -13.40
C GLY A 81 11.67 4.32 -13.06
N GLU A 82 11.37 5.57 -13.39
CA GLU A 82 12.04 6.72 -12.77
C GLU A 82 11.56 6.85 -11.32
N GLU A 83 12.15 6.07 -10.43
CA GLU A 83 11.87 6.10 -9.00
C GLU A 83 12.53 7.33 -8.34
N GLU A 84 12.03 8.53 -8.63
CA GLU A 84 12.38 9.72 -7.85
C GLU A 84 11.91 9.54 -6.40
N PRO A 85 12.79 9.59 -5.38
CA PRO A 85 12.39 9.30 -4.01
C PRO A 85 11.45 10.38 -3.45
N LEU A 86 10.31 9.94 -2.89
CA LEU A 86 9.32 10.81 -2.24
C LEU A 86 9.95 11.67 -1.12
N SER A 87 10.30 12.90 -1.48
CA SER A 87 10.94 13.87 -0.58
C SER A 87 9.92 14.79 0.10
N CYS A 88 8.93 14.22 0.79
CA CYS A 88 8.02 15.00 1.62
C CYS A 88 8.68 15.40 2.95
N THR A 89 8.77 16.70 3.20
CA THR A 89 9.20 17.22 4.50
C THR A 89 8.06 17.10 5.51
N VAL A 90 8.25 16.24 6.51
CA VAL A 90 7.37 16.20 7.68
C VAL A 90 7.43 17.57 8.38
N PRO A 91 6.28 18.18 8.75
CA PRO A 91 6.27 19.45 9.48
C PRO A 91 7.11 19.36 10.78
N PRO A 92 7.87 20.40 11.15
CA PRO A 92 8.59 20.41 12.41
C PRO A 92 7.59 20.36 13.59
N ARG A 93 7.99 19.70 14.68
CA ARG A 93 7.18 19.62 15.90
C ARG A 93 6.79 21.01 16.40
N PHE A 94 5.53 21.14 16.81
CA PHE A 94 4.96 22.39 17.30
C PHE A 94 4.70 22.34 18.81
N ASP A 95 4.17 21.23 19.31
CA ASP A 95 3.91 21.01 20.73
C ASP A 95 4.83 19.90 21.27
N PRO A 96 5.80 20.22 22.16
CA PRO A 96 6.72 19.24 22.72
C PRO A 96 6.08 18.31 23.76
N ASP A 97 4.96 18.71 24.38
CA ASP A 97 4.31 17.97 25.47
C ASP A 97 3.41 16.83 24.96
N LEU A 98 3.05 16.85 23.67
CA LEU A 98 2.36 15.75 22.99
C LEU A 98 3.30 14.59 22.65
N ALA A 99 2.72 13.41 22.43
CA ALA A 99 3.40 12.31 21.76
C ALA A 99 3.83 12.74 20.34
N PRO A 100 5.06 12.41 19.87
CA PRO A 100 5.58 12.94 18.60
C PRO A 100 4.67 12.69 17.39
N ALA A 101 4.09 11.48 17.29
CA ALA A 101 3.17 11.12 16.21
C ALA A 101 1.84 11.90 16.25
N VAL A 102 1.36 12.30 17.43
CA VAL A 102 0.11 13.06 17.61
C VAL A 102 0.27 14.50 17.12
N ASP A 103 1.39 15.13 17.48
CA ASP A 103 1.79 16.47 17.01
C ASP A 103 2.01 16.48 15.48
N GLU A 104 2.71 15.46 14.97
CA GLU A 104 2.95 15.22 13.54
C GLU A 104 1.65 15.08 12.73
N ALA A 105 0.72 14.22 13.18
CA ALA A 105 -0.57 14.01 12.53
C ALA A 105 -1.41 15.29 12.51
N ARG A 106 -1.41 16.07 13.59
CA ARG A 106 -2.07 17.39 13.67
C ARG A 106 -1.44 18.38 12.68
N GLY A 107 -0.12 18.38 12.55
CA GLY A 107 0.61 19.20 11.57
C GLY A 107 0.24 18.89 10.11
N LEU A 108 0.04 17.61 9.79
CA LEU A 108 -0.32 17.16 8.43
C LEU A 108 -1.78 17.39 8.04
N ARG A 109 -2.68 17.72 8.99
CA ARG A 109 -4.13 17.76 8.72
C ARG A 109 -4.54 18.64 7.56
N LYS A 110 -3.96 19.84 7.45
CA LYS A 110 -4.24 20.78 6.35
C LYS A 110 -3.79 20.27 4.98
N ALA A 111 -2.85 19.32 4.91
CA ALA A 111 -2.46 18.67 3.67
C ALA A 111 -3.46 17.57 3.31
N TYR A 112 -3.83 16.71 4.27
CA TYR A 112 -4.89 15.73 4.11
C TYR A 112 -6.21 16.38 3.63
N ASP A 113 -6.66 17.46 4.26
CA ASP A 113 -7.92 18.14 3.89
C ASP A 113 -7.91 18.64 2.42
N ARG A 114 -6.76 19.09 1.91
CA ARG A 114 -6.60 19.48 0.50
C ARG A 114 -6.60 18.27 -0.43
N ALA A 115 -5.89 17.20 -0.06
CA ALA A 115 -5.86 15.95 -0.81
C ALA A 115 -7.27 15.38 -0.99
N PHE A 116 -8.05 15.35 0.10
CA PHE A 116 -9.44 14.92 0.10
C PHE A 116 -10.33 15.85 -0.75
N ALA A 117 -10.23 17.18 -0.58
CA ALA A 117 -11.00 18.13 -1.37
C ALA A 117 -10.70 18.04 -2.88
N ARG A 118 -9.48 17.67 -3.27
CA ARG A 118 -9.06 17.47 -4.66
C ARG A 118 -9.49 16.12 -5.24
N ARG A 119 -9.43 15.03 -4.47
CA ARG A 119 -9.80 13.67 -4.91
C ARG A 119 -11.30 13.41 -4.84
N GLY A 120 -12.01 14.02 -3.89
CA GLY A 120 -13.41 13.73 -3.56
C GLY A 120 -13.63 12.39 -2.83
N VAL A 121 -12.57 11.63 -2.59
CA VAL A 121 -12.56 10.31 -1.92
C VAL A 121 -11.29 10.19 -1.07
N SER A 122 -11.35 9.36 -0.02
CA SER A 122 -10.20 8.98 0.81
C SER A 122 -10.20 7.47 1.02
N GLU A 123 -9.03 6.90 1.29
CA GLU A 123 -8.80 5.51 1.69
C GLU A 123 -8.84 5.35 3.23
N VAL A 124 -8.90 6.47 3.97
CA VAL A 124 -9.19 6.52 5.41
C VAL A 124 -10.69 6.26 5.63
N GLY A 125 -11.04 5.33 6.52
CA GLY A 125 -12.44 5.11 6.93
C GLY A 125 -12.81 3.68 7.35
N ASN A 126 -11.84 2.77 7.51
CA ASN A 126 -12.11 1.35 7.78
C ASN A 126 -12.42 1.08 9.27
N ALA A 127 -11.78 1.81 10.16
CA ALA A 127 -11.87 1.75 11.61
C ALA A 127 -12.04 3.15 12.24
N ILE A 128 -11.46 4.19 11.64
CA ILE A 128 -11.55 5.61 12.06
C ILE A 128 -11.64 6.54 10.85
N ASP A 129 -12.13 7.75 11.08
CA ASP A 129 -11.99 8.88 10.16
C ASP A 129 -10.68 9.67 10.42
N ALA A 130 -10.46 10.72 9.63
CA ALA A 130 -9.30 11.60 9.74
C ALA A 130 -9.32 12.53 10.98
N ASP A 131 -10.46 12.67 11.67
CA ASP A 131 -10.54 13.37 12.95
C ASP A 131 -10.05 12.47 14.10
N GLY A 132 -10.28 11.16 14.01
CA GLY A 132 -9.81 10.16 14.99
C GLY A 132 -8.33 9.78 14.93
N VAL A 133 -7.58 10.16 13.88
CA VAL A 133 -6.16 9.76 13.71
C VAL A 133 -5.25 10.21 14.86
N PRO A 134 -5.28 11.48 15.35
CA PRO A 134 -4.43 11.90 16.46
C PRO A 134 -4.73 11.15 17.76
N ASP A 135 -6.01 10.92 18.08
CA ASP A 135 -6.41 10.24 19.31
C ASP A 135 -6.07 8.74 19.27
N ALA A 136 -6.18 8.12 18.09
CA ALA A 136 -5.70 6.76 17.86
C ALA A 136 -4.18 6.63 18.08
N LEU A 137 -3.40 7.61 17.60
CA LEU A 137 -1.94 7.62 17.81
C LEU A 137 -1.58 7.79 19.30
N ASP A 138 -2.35 8.55 20.08
CA ASP A 138 -2.16 8.64 21.54
C ASP A 138 -2.45 7.30 22.24
N VAL A 139 -3.56 6.64 21.90
CA VAL A 139 -3.87 5.27 22.38
C VAL A 139 -2.74 4.29 22.06
N LEU A 140 -2.20 4.35 20.85
CA LEU A 140 -1.06 3.53 20.44
C LEU A 140 0.23 3.85 21.23
N GLN A 141 0.52 5.13 21.49
CA GLN A 141 1.63 5.55 22.35
C GLN A 141 1.47 5.03 23.78
N ASN A 142 0.26 5.07 24.33
CA ASN A 142 -0.04 4.58 25.67
C ASN A 142 0.18 3.06 25.82
N ILE A 143 -0.07 2.26 24.76
CA ILE A 143 0.27 0.82 24.72
C ILE A 143 1.79 0.61 24.79
N VAL A 144 2.56 1.39 24.03
CA VAL A 144 4.04 1.34 24.07
C VAL A 144 4.58 1.76 25.44
N ASN A 145 3.93 2.72 26.08
CA ASN A 145 4.25 3.18 27.45
C ASN A 145 3.84 2.18 28.55
N GLY A 146 3.22 1.04 28.20
CA GLY A 146 2.93 -0.06 29.13
C GLY A 146 1.45 -0.27 29.47
N THR A 147 0.52 0.48 28.87
CA THR A 147 -0.93 0.23 29.04
C THR A 147 -1.28 -1.16 28.48
N PRO A 148 -2.02 -2.00 29.22
CA PRO A 148 -2.49 -3.29 28.71
C PRO A 148 -3.37 -3.09 27.46
N TRP A 149 -3.03 -3.75 26.35
CA TRP A 149 -3.66 -3.50 25.05
C TRP A 149 -5.16 -3.77 25.00
N LYS A 150 -5.66 -4.63 25.89
CA LYS A 150 -7.09 -4.92 26.05
C LYS A 150 -7.87 -3.83 26.80
N GLU A 151 -7.16 -2.97 27.52
CA GLU A 151 -7.70 -1.87 28.32
C GLU A 151 -7.47 -0.50 27.66
N ALA A 152 -6.51 -0.43 26.71
CA ALA A 152 -6.14 0.80 26.01
C ALA A 152 -7.23 1.42 25.12
N GLY A 153 -8.33 0.71 24.84
CA GLY A 153 -9.45 1.28 24.07
C GLY A 153 -9.18 1.49 22.58
N ILE A 154 -8.46 0.56 21.94
CA ILE A 154 -8.07 0.62 20.51
C ILE A 154 -9.28 0.93 19.61
N PRO A 155 -9.31 2.09 18.90
CA PRO A 155 -10.42 2.47 18.04
C PRO A 155 -10.73 1.42 16.96
N GLY A 156 -12.02 1.22 16.69
CA GLY A 156 -12.54 0.22 15.75
C GLY A 156 -12.29 -1.26 16.14
N GLY A 157 -11.58 -1.56 17.23
CA GLY A 157 -11.30 -2.92 17.71
C GLY A 157 -10.39 -3.77 16.80
N HIS A 158 -9.88 -3.19 15.71
CA HIS A 158 -9.15 -3.90 14.66
C HIS A 158 -7.85 -3.17 14.31
N THR A 159 -6.76 -3.58 14.97
CA THR A 159 -5.40 -3.00 14.83
C THR A 159 -4.88 -2.90 13.39
N THR A 160 -5.19 -3.87 12.52
CA THR A 160 -4.82 -3.82 11.09
C THR A 160 -5.58 -2.72 10.33
N ALA A 161 -6.89 -2.61 10.54
CA ALA A 161 -7.69 -1.56 9.90
C ALA A 161 -7.27 -0.18 10.42
N LEU A 162 -7.02 -0.06 11.72
CA LEU A 162 -6.52 1.16 12.35
C LEU A 162 -5.15 1.59 11.79
N ALA A 163 -4.20 0.66 11.66
CA ALA A 163 -2.89 0.94 11.09
C ALA A 163 -2.97 1.33 9.60
N ASN A 164 -3.90 0.73 8.84
CA ASN A 164 -4.15 1.10 7.45
C ASN A 164 -4.74 2.52 7.33
N ASP A 165 -5.73 2.89 8.15
CA ASP A 165 -6.31 4.24 8.15
C ASP A 165 -5.27 5.30 8.53
N ILE A 166 -4.46 5.03 9.56
CA ILE A 166 -3.35 5.92 9.95
C ILE A 166 -2.36 6.06 8.80
N ARG A 167 -1.95 4.97 8.15
CA ARG A 167 -1.03 5.04 7.01
C ARG A 167 -1.64 5.82 5.84
N ALA A 168 -2.88 5.53 5.47
CA ALA A 168 -3.59 6.20 4.38
C ALA A 168 -3.69 7.72 4.61
N TYR A 169 -3.99 8.17 5.83
CA TYR A 169 -4.00 9.60 6.19
C TYR A 169 -2.66 10.28 5.90
N TYR A 170 -1.55 9.61 6.24
CA TYR A 170 -0.19 10.10 6.00
C TYR A 170 0.21 10.05 4.52
N GLU A 171 -0.11 8.96 3.81
CA GLU A 171 0.19 8.80 2.39
C GLU A 171 -0.58 9.81 1.53
N GLU A 172 -1.87 10.06 1.83
CA GLU A 172 -2.68 11.08 1.17
C GLU A 172 -2.18 12.50 1.44
N ALA A 173 -1.77 12.79 2.68
CA ALA A 173 -1.15 14.08 3.01
C ALA A 173 0.20 14.28 2.29
N ALA A 174 1.02 13.24 2.16
CA ALA A 174 2.31 13.29 1.47
C ALA A 174 2.14 13.50 -0.04
N LEU A 175 1.20 12.80 -0.68
CA LEU A 175 0.88 12.96 -2.11
C LEU A 175 0.34 14.35 -2.48
N GLU A 176 -0.05 15.17 -1.49
CA GLU A 176 -0.46 16.58 -1.64
C GLU A 176 0.64 17.58 -1.24
N LEU A 177 1.77 17.09 -0.73
CA LEU A 177 2.96 17.87 -0.38
C LEU A 177 4.15 17.61 -1.31
N THR A 178 4.07 16.65 -2.22
CA THR A 178 5.13 16.32 -3.17
C THR A 178 4.93 16.98 -4.53
N ASP A 179 6.03 17.47 -5.09
CA ASP A 179 6.12 17.84 -6.51
C ASP A 179 6.44 16.64 -7.41
N ALA A 180 6.74 15.46 -6.84
CA ALA A 180 7.11 14.26 -7.59
C ALA A 180 5.88 13.70 -8.34
N PRO A 181 5.88 13.64 -9.69
CA PRO A 181 4.66 13.39 -10.46
C PRO A 181 4.14 11.94 -10.39
N ASN A 182 4.97 10.99 -9.93
CA ASN A 182 4.63 9.57 -9.91
C ASN A 182 5.58 8.78 -8.97
N PRO A 183 5.38 8.82 -7.64
CA PRO A 183 6.25 8.09 -6.70
C PRO A 183 6.28 6.60 -7.01
N GLY A 184 7.48 6.01 -6.86
CA GLY A 184 7.73 4.59 -7.13
C GLY A 184 6.90 3.64 -6.25
N GLY A 185 6.74 2.40 -6.70
CA GLY A 185 6.00 1.38 -5.95
C GLY A 185 6.63 1.17 -4.56
N HIS A 186 5.83 1.39 -3.50
CA HIS A 186 6.21 1.41 -2.08
C HIS A 186 6.87 2.69 -1.54
N GLN A 187 7.22 3.71 -2.34
CA GLN A 187 7.92 4.88 -1.79
C GLN A 187 7.12 5.67 -0.74
N THR A 188 5.79 5.73 -0.85
CA THR A 188 4.93 6.35 0.18
C THR A 188 4.99 5.57 1.50
N GLU A 189 5.10 4.25 1.42
CA GLU A 189 5.24 3.33 2.53
C GLU A 189 6.64 3.40 3.18
N ASP A 190 7.69 3.47 2.36
CA ASP A 190 9.08 3.68 2.82
C ASP A 190 9.21 5.05 3.51
N TRP A 191 8.70 6.12 2.89
CA TRP A 191 8.63 7.43 3.53
C TRP A 191 7.87 7.37 4.86
N PHE A 192 6.71 6.70 4.90
CA PHE A 192 5.92 6.57 6.13
C PHE A 192 6.72 5.88 7.24
N PHE A 193 7.25 4.67 7.02
CA PHE A 193 7.93 3.91 8.08
C PHE A 193 9.32 4.46 8.45
N GLU A 194 10.03 5.12 7.53
CA GLU A 194 11.40 5.61 7.78
C GLU A 194 11.46 7.08 8.21
N ARG A 195 10.53 7.92 7.76
CA ARG A 195 10.58 9.38 7.97
C ARG A 195 9.59 9.92 8.99
N THR A 196 8.50 9.22 9.27
CA THR A 196 7.45 9.68 10.20
C THR A 196 7.59 9.08 11.59
N GLU A 197 7.11 9.79 12.61
CA GLU A 197 6.99 9.28 13.97
C GLU A 197 5.81 8.29 14.11
N ALA A 198 4.71 8.47 13.37
CA ALA A 198 3.62 7.50 13.32
C ALA A 198 4.05 6.12 12.79
N GLY A 199 4.86 6.08 11.72
CA GLY A 199 5.40 4.83 11.18
C GLY A 199 6.29 4.10 12.18
N LYS A 200 7.19 4.82 12.87
CA LYS A 200 8.01 4.28 13.97
C LYS A 200 7.15 3.78 15.13
N LEU A 201 6.10 4.53 15.50
CA LEU A 201 5.17 4.16 16.56
C LEU A 201 4.43 2.86 16.22
N ILE A 202 3.92 2.68 14.99
CA ILE A 202 3.29 1.41 14.58
C ILE A 202 4.28 0.24 14.75
N LEU A 203 5.54 0.38 14.33
CA LEU A 203 6.55 -0.68 14.52
C LEU A 203 6.86 -0.96 16.00
N ALA A 204 6.82 0.06 16.86
CA ALA A 204 6.95 -0.09 18.31
C ALA A 204 5.74 -0.79 18.95
N VAL A 205 4.51 -0.42 18.54
CA VAL A 205 3.26 -1.07 18.97
C VAL A 205 3.26 -2.55 18.63
N ARG A 206 3.72 -2.94 17.42
CA ARG A 206 3.81 -4.36 17.04
C ARG A 206 4.64 -5.16 18.04
N LYS A 207 5.76 -4.60 18.49
CA LYS A 207 6.68 -5.19 19.48
C LYS A 207 6.04 -5.22 20.88
N ALA A 208 5.33 -4.17 21.27
CA ALA A 208 4.61 -4.09 22.55
C ALA A 208 3.42 -5.07 22.63
N LEU A 209 2.61 -5.19 21.58
CA LEU A 209 1.50 -6.15 21.50
C LEU A 209 2.01 -7.59 21.56
N ALA A 210 3.11 -7.90 20.84
CA ALA A 210 3.74 -9.21 20.89
C ALA A 210 4.28 -9.56 22.29
N SER A 211 4.94 -8.61 22.98
CA SER A 211 5.46 -8.83 24.34
C SER A 211 4.36 -8.94 25.40
N GLN A 212 3.22 -8.26 25.20
CA GLN A 212 2.00 -8.42 26.01
C GLN A 212 1.19 -9.69 25.65
N GLY A 213 1.70 -10.57 24.78
CA GLY A 213 1.07 -11.84 24.44
C GLY A 213 -0.20 -11.74 23.58
N ALA A 214 -0.35 -10.68 22.79
CA ALA A 214 -1.42 -10.58 21.82
C ALA A 214 -1.28 -11.66 20.71
N PRO A 215 -2.38 -12.26 20.22
CA PRO A 215 -2.34 -13.24 19.13
C PRO A 215 -1.62 -12.68 17.89
N GLN A 216 -0.83 -13.51 17.20
CA GLN A 216 -0.01 -13.07 16.05
C GLN A 216 -0.76 -12.16 15.06
N PRO A 217 -1.98 -12.46 14.58
CA PRO A 217 -2.65 -11.62 13.59
C PRO A 217 -2.92 -10.19 14.06
N VAL A 218 -3.03 -9.95 15.37
CA VAL A 218 -3.34 -8.63 15.96
C VAL A 218 -2.18 -7.65 15.77
N TRP A 219 -0.93 -8.12 15.78
CA TRP A 219 0.25 -7.25 15.64
C TRP A 219 1.01 -7.47 14.33
N PHE A 220 0.97 -8.69 13.77
CA PHE A 220 1.78 -9.01 12.59
C PHE A 220 1.36 -8.19 11.37
N TYR A 221 0.05 -8.07 11.13
CA TYR A 221 -0.53 -7.38 9.97
C TYR A 221 -0.76 -5.87 10.17
N MET A 222 -0.20 -5.24 11.21
CA MET A 222 -0.22 -3.77 11.34
C MET A 222 0.80 -3.07 10.43
N ALA A 223 1.73 -3.82 9.85
CA ALA A 223 2.66 -3.34 8.84
C ALA A 223 2.99 -4.48 7.86
N PRO A 224 3.46 -4.15 6.64
CA PRO A 224 3.91 -5.12 5.65
C PRO A 224 4.94 -6.12 6.19
N MET A 225 4.96 -7.33 5.62
CA MET A 225 5.78 -8.43 6.13
C MET A 225 7.29 -8.19 6.06
N HIS A 226 7.76 -7.28 5.20
CA HIS A 226 9.19 -6.91 5.10
C HIS A 226 9.63 -5.82 6.10
N ARG A 227 8.70 -5.20 6.84
CA ARG A 227 8.99 -4.18 7.85
C ARG A 227 9.18 -4.83 9.24
N SER A 228 10.26 -4.49 9.94
CA SER A 228 10.74 -5.15 11.17
C SER A 228 10.83 -4.29 12.43
#